data_AF-A0A935GHG6-F1
#
_entry.id   AF-A0A935GHG6-F1
#
_cell.length_a   1.000
_cell.length_b   1.000
_cell.length_c   1.000
_cell.angle_alpha   90.00
_cell.angle_beta   90.00
_cell.angle_gamma   90.00
#
_symmetry.space_group_name_H-M   'P 1'
#
loop_
_entity.id
_entity.type
_entity.pdbx_description
1 polymer ?
#
loop_
_entity_poly.entity_id
_entity_poly.type
_entity_poly.pdbx_seq_one_letter_code
_entity_poly.pdbx_strand_id
1 'polypeptide(L)' 'MKALRGFWTWLRAVSGDDAYERYLAHHMAAHADRAPLARREFFRRRQEAAWSGVKRCC' A
#
# COMPACT_ATOMS: atom_id res chain seq x y z
N MET A 1 -12.04 -17.23 21.65
CA MET A 1 -12.16 -15.88 21.02
C MET A 1 -10.83 -15.21 20.61
N LYS A 2 -9.64 -15.82 20.79
CA LYS A 2 -8.35 -15.21 20.39
C LYS A 2 -7.99 -15.39 18.91
N ALA A 3 -8.39 -16.50 18.29
CA ALA A 3 -8.10 -16.81 16.88
C ALA A 3 -8.74 -15.81 15.89
N LEU A 4 -9.96 -15.35 16.19
CA LEU A 4 -10.66 -14.33 15.39
C LEU A 4 -9.91 -13.01 15.34
N ARG A 5 -9.25 -12.59 16.44
CA ARG A 5 -8.45 -11.34 16.45
C ARG A 5 -7.20 -11.48 15.58
N GLY A 6 -6.50 -12.62 15.64
CA GLY A 6 -5.32 -12.87 14.81
C GLY A 6 -5.66 -12.91 13.32
N PHE A 7 -6.76 -13.58 12.96
CA PHE A 7 -7.26 -13.61 11.59
C PHE A 7 -7.68 -12.21 11.11
N TRP A 8 -8.36 -11.41 11.94
CA TRP A 8 -8.72 -10.03 11.60
C TRP A 8 -7.51 -9.11 11.39
N THR A 9 -6.46 -9.23 12.21
CA THR A 9 -5.22 -8.47 12.02
C THR A 9 -4.50 -8.89 10.74
N TRP A 10 -4.45 -10.19 10.46
CA TRP A 10 -3.88 -10.72 9.22
C TRP A 10 -4.68 -10.28 8.00
N LEU A 11 -6.01 -10.32 8.07
CA LEU A 11 -6.89 -9.86 7.01
C LEU A 11 -6.71 -8.35 6.77
N ARG A 12 -6.53 -7.52 7.80
CA ARG A 12 -6.19 -6.08 7.66
C ARG A 12 -4.81 -5.85 7.05
N ALA A 13 -3.83 -6.67 7.40
CA ALA A 13 -2.48 -6.60 6.84
C ALA A 13 -2.47 -7.00 5.35
N VAL A 14 -3.26 -8.01 4.99
CA VAL A 14 -3.36 -8.54 3.61
C VAL A 14 -4.34 -7.76 2.73
N SER A 15 -5.41 -7.18 3.30
CA SER A 15 -6.38 -6.36 2.54
C SER A 15 -5.78 -5.04 2.04
N GLY A 16 -4.59 -4.68 2.53
CA GLY A 16 -3.92 -3.44 2.16
C GLY A 16 -4.34 -2.25 3.01
N ASP A 17 -5.04 -2.46 4.14
CA ASP A 17 -5.29 -1.39 5.10
C ASP A 17 -3.95 -0.84 5.66
N ASP A 18 -2.99 -1.75 5.89
CA ASP A 18 -1.61 -1.53 6.34
C ASP A 18 -0.62 -1.22 5.20
N ALA A 19 -1.04 -1.30 3.93
CA ALA A 19 -0.13 -1.08 2.79
C ALA A 19 0.54 0.30 2.82
N TYR A 20 -0.15 1.29 3.38
CA TYR A 20 0.39 2.63 3.56
C TYR A 20 1.43 2.71 4.70
N GLU A 21 1.23 2.00 5.81
CA GLU A 21 2.20 1.92 6.91
C GLU A 21 3.49 1.24 6.46
N ARG A 22 3.40 0.14 5.71
CA ARG A 22 4.57 -0.49 5.09
C ARG A 22 5.28 0.42 4.10
N TYR A 23 4.54 1.20 3.31
CA TYR A 23 5.11 2.22 2.43
C TYR A 23 5.87 3.28 3.24
N LEU A 24 5.29 3.78 4.32
CA LEU A 24 5.94 4.77 5.19
C LEU A 24 7.23 4.20 5.83
N ALA A 25 7.19 2.99 6.37
CA ALA A 25 8.37 2.37 6.96
C ALA A 25 9.51 2.20 5.92
N HIS A 26 9.16 1.74 4.72
CA HIS A 26 10.12 1.63 3.62
C HIS A 26 10.61 3.01 3.15
N HIS A 27 9.73 4.00 3.06
CA HIS A 27 10.06 5.36 2.66
C HIS A 27 10.99 6.03 3.67
N MET A 28 10.74 5.86 4.96
CA MET A 28 11.64 6.36 6.01
C MET A 28 13.01 5.69 5.96
N ALA A 29 13.07 4.40 5.61
CA ALA A 29 14.32 3.67 5.50
C ALA A 29 15.12 4.01 4.21
N ALA A 30 14.44 4.17 3.08
CA ALA A 30 15.07 4.32 1.76
C ALA A 30 15.13 5.77 1.24
N HIS A 31 14.21 6.62 1.69
CA HIS A 31 13.97 7.98 1.19
C HIS A 31 13.64 8.94 2.34
N ALA A 32 14.45 8.94 3.40
CA ALA A 32 14.28 9.84 4.54
C ALA A 32 14.37 11.33 4.16
N ASP A 33 15.00 11.65 3.03
CA ASP A 33 15.21 12.99 2.48
C ASP A 33 13.94 13.59 1.84
N ARG A 34 12.89 12.80 1.59
CA ARG A 34 11.68 13.25 0.90
C ARG A 34 10.45 13.15 1.78
N ALA A 35 9.47 14.01 1.54
CA ALA A 35 8.18 13.87 2.18
C ALA A 35 7.44 12.65 1.59
N PRO A 36 6.92 11.73 2.42
CA PRO A 36 6.13 10.62 1.92
C PRO A 36 4.85 11.11 1.25
N LEU A 37 4.38 10.36 0.25
CA LEU A 37 3.10 10.63 -0.40
C LEU A 37 1.95 10.51 0.60
N ALA A 38 0.94 11.37 0.51
CA ALA A 38 -0.28 11.21 1.30
C ALA A 38 -0.98 9.88 0.97
N ARG A 39 -1.69 9.30 1.94
CA ARG A 39 -2.40 8.01 1.80
C ARG A 39 -3.26 7.96 0.53
N ARG A 40 -4.06 8.99 0.28
CA ARG A 40 -4.94 9.07 -0.89
C ARG A 40 -4.16 9.09 -2.21
N GLU A 41 -3.03 9.79 -2.23
CA GLU A 41 -2.14 9.91 -3.39
C GLU A 41 -1.47 8.58 -3.72
N PHE A 42 -1.03 7.83 -2.69
CA PHE A 42 -0.47 6.48 -2.84
C PHE A 42 -1.46 5.53 -3.50
N PHE A 43 -2.69 5.47 -2.99
CA PHE A 43 -3.73 4.60 -3.58
C PHE A 43 -4.15 5.05 -4.98
N ARG A 44 -4.17 6.36 -5.24
CA ARG A 44 -4.44 6.90 -6.57
C ARG A 44 -3.37 6.48 -7.57
N ARG A 45 -2.09 6.71 -7.28
CA ARG A 45 -0.98 6.26 -8.14
C ARG A 45 -0.98 4.77 -8.39
N ARG A 46 -1.32 3.96 -7.38
CA ARG A 46 -1.41 2.50 -7.53
C ARG A 46 -2.53 2.10 -8.49
N GLN A 47 -3.69 2.74 -8.38
CA GLN A 47 -4.80 2.53 -9.30
C GLN A 47 -4.47 3.02 -10.70
N GLU A 48 -3.91 4.23 -10.83
CA GLU A 48 -3.43 4.75 -12.11
C GLU A 48 -2.42 3.80 -12.74
N ALA A 49 -1.42 3.29 -12.02
CA ALA A 49 -0.47 2.32 -12.56
C ALA A 49 -1.14 1.01 -13.00
N ALA A 50 -2.15 0.54 -12.27
CA ALA A 50 -2.88 -0.67 -12.62
C ALA A 50 -3.79 -0.50 -13.85
N TRP A 51 -4.35 0.69 -14.07
CA TRP A 51 -5.43 0.93 -15.04
C TRP A 51 -5.07 1.88 -16.19
N SER A 52 -4.01 2.68 -16.10
CA SER A 52 -3.60 3.64 -17.13
C SER A 52 -2.70 3.05 -18.22
N GLY A 53 -2.17 1.85 -18.01
CA GLY A 53 -1.35 1.18 -19.00
C GLY A 53 -2.23 0.50 -20.04
N VAL A 54 -2.34 1.09 -21.24
CA VAL A 54 -2.77 0.31 -22.41
C VAL A 54 -1.70 -0.76 -22.65
N LYS A 55 -1.95 -1.98 -22.17
CA LYS A 55 -1.15 -3.14 -22.55
C LYS A 55 -1.48 -3.48 -23.99
N ARG A 56 -0.88 -2.75 -24.93
CA ARG A 56 -0.92 -3.15 -26.34
C ARG A 56 -0.19 -4.48 -26.42
N CYS A 57 -0.97 -5.54 -26.63
CA CYS A 57 -0.46 -6.81 -27.13
C CYS A 57 0.08 -6.50 -28.53
N CYS A 58 1.40 -6.44 -28.64
CA CYS A 58 2.09 -6.61 -29.91
C CYS A 58 2.43 -8.10 -30.03
#